data_AF-A0A699I6X7-F1
#
_entry.id   AF-A0A699I6X7-F1
#
_cell.length_a   1.000
_cell.length_b   1.000
_cell.length_c   1.000
_cell.angle_alpha   90.00
_cell.angle_beta   90.00
_cell.angle_gamma   90.00
#
_symmetry.space_group_name_H-M   'P 1'
#
loop_
_entity.id
_entity.type
_entity.pdbx_description
1 polymer ?
#
loop_
_entity_poly.entity_id
_entity_poly.type
_entity_poly.pdbx_seq_one_letter_code
_entity_poly.pdbx_strand_id
1 'polypeptide(L)'
;MRAIAMPLSFPKEPRIVDSIDLNGRMAKHQNDILMFQQHQDKYLNDAWNHFKDLLRKVPYHGLDLWLQVQIFYDHVDYATQMAIDYAAGGRLRKSRVGVAWETIKNLAQYEVEGWND
;
A
#
# COMPACT_ATOMS: atom_id res chain seq x y z
N MET A 1 34.03 -4.29 49.09
CA MET A 1 33.39 -4.53 47.78
C MET A 1 32.48 -3.34 47.50
N ARG A 2 32.76 -2.53 46.48
CA ARG A 2 31.91 -1.39 46.09
C ARG A 2 31.17 -1.77 44.81
N ALA A 3 29.84 -1.84 44.86
CA ALA A 3 29.01 -2.00 43.68
C ALA A 3 28.94 -0.66 42.92
N ILE A 4 29.31 -0.67 41.65
CA ILE A 4 29.18 0.48 40.75
C ILE A 4 27.77 0.39 40.15
N ALA A 5 26.89 1.31 40.53
CA ALA A 5 25.59 1.45 39.89
C ALA A 5 25.79 2.07 38.49
N MET A 6 25.34 1.38 37.45
CA MET A 6 25.23 1.95 36.09
C MET A 6 24.05 2.92 36.05
N PRO A 7 24.16 4.09 35.39
CA PRO A 7 23.03 5.00 35.26
C PRO A 7 22.00 4.42 34.28
N LEU A 8 20.74 4.36 34.71
CA LEU A 8 19.58 4.17 33.82
C LEU A 8 19.56 5.35 32.83
N SER A 9 19.95 5.13 31.57
CA SER A 9 19.71 6.09 30.50
C SER A 9 18.23 6.03 30.14
N PHE A 10 17.46 7.03 30.55
CA PHE A 10 16.11 7.23 30.04
C PHE A 10 16.15 7.42 28.52
N PRO A 11 15.20 6.85 27.75
CA PRO A 11 15.06 7.20 26.34
C PRO A 11 14.75 8.71 26.25
N LYS A 12 15.53 9.44 25.44
CA LYS A 12 15.24 10.85 25.14
C LYS A 12 13.89 10.90 24.44
N GLU A 13 12.92 11.59 25.03
CA GLU A 13 11.66 11.92 24.35
C GLU A 13 11.96 12.55 22.98
N PRO A 14 11.26 12.14 21.90
CA PRO A 14 11.46 12.75 20.59
C PRO A 14 11.13 14.24 20.69
N ARG A 15 12.04 15.09 20.18
CA ARG A 15 11.88 16.54 20.25
C ARG A 15 10.65 16.92 19.43
N ILE A 16 9.81 17.82 19.97
CA ILE A 16 8.54 18.26 19.35
C ILE A 16 8.72 18.73 17.89
N VAL A 17 9.90 19.25 17.53
CA VAL A 17 10.25 19.69 16.17
C VAL A 17 10.32 18.55 15.16
N ASP A 18 10.70 17.33 15.59
CA ASP A 18 10.77 16.16 14.73
C ASP A 18 9.36 15.63 14.42
N SER A 19 8.41 15.80 15.35
CA SER A 19 7.01 15.34 15.19
C SER A 19 6.23 16.16 14.15
N ILE A 20 6.48 17.47 14.04
CA ILE A 20 5.81 18.34 13.05
C ILE A 20 6.30 18.02 11.63
N ASP A 21 7.60 17.81 11.45
CA ASP A 21 8.20 17.44 10.17
C ASP A 21 7.87 15.98 9.79
N LEU A 22 7.83 15.05 10.75
CA LEU A 22 7.27 13.71 10.52
C LEU A 22 5.81 13.78 10.08
N ASN A 23 4.95 14.58 10.72
CA ASN A 23 3.55 14.70 10.31
C ASN A 23 3.41 15.29 8.91
N GLY A 24 4.20 16.31 8.56
CA GLY A 24 4.22 16.89 7.22
C GLY A 24 4.72 15.91 6.15
N ARG A 25 5.79 15.14 6.43
CA ARG A 25 6.27 14.08 5.54
C ARG A 25 5.27 12.94 5.47
N MET A 26 4.71 12.46 6.57
CA MET A 26 3.69 11.41 6.57
C MET A 26 2.46 11.83 5.76
N ALA A 27 1.98 13.06 5.92
CA ALA A 27 0.88 13.61 5.13
C ALA A 27 1.23 13.70 3.63
N LYS A 28 2.46 14.09 3.28
CA LYS A 28 2.92 14.12 1.88
C LYS A 28 2.95 12.72 1.25
N HIS A 29 3.48 11.72 1.95
CA HIS A 29 3.57 10.37 1.38
C HIS A 29 2.23 9.62 1.43
N GLN A 30 1.34 9.95 2.37
CA GLN A 30 -0.06 9.49 2.34
C GLN A 30 -0.77 10.03 1.09
N ASN A 31 -0.51 11.28 0.71
CA ASN A 31 -1.06 11.86 -0.51
C ASN A 31 -0.62 11.09 -1.76
N ASP A 32 0.64 10.66 -1.84
CA ASP A 32 1.12 9.84 -2.97
C ASP A 32 0.37 8.51 -3.09
N ILE A 33 -0.05 7.90 -1.98
CA ILE A 33 -0.89 6.68 -2.00
C ILE A 33 -2.32 7.02 -2.45
N LEU A 34 -2.91 8.08 -1.91
CA LEU A 34 -4.28 8.51 -2.24
C LEU A 34 -4.42 8.96 -3.70
N MET A 35 -3.36 9.54 -4.27
CA MET A 35 -3.28 10.01 -5.66
C MET A 35 -2.68 8.96 -6.60
N PHE A 36 -2.55 7.70 -6.16
CA PHE A 36 -2.14 6.61 -7.03
C PHE A 36 -3.04 6.58 -8.27
N GLN A 37 -2.45 6.35 -9.44
CA GLN A 37 -3.17 6.14 -10.68
C GLN A 37 -2.39 5.16 -11.54
N GLN A 38 -3.07 4.18 -12.14
CA GLN A 38 -2.48 3.35 -13.18
C GLN A 38 -2.21 4.23 -14.41
N HIS A 39 -1.00 4.12 -14.95
CA HIS A 39 -0.66 4.75 -16.22
C HIS A 39 -1.25 3.92 -17.37
N GLN A 40 -1.77 4.57 -18.41
CA GLN A 40 -2.50 3.94 -19.52
C GLN A 40 -1.72 2.83 -20.24
N ASP A 41 -0.39 2.85 -20.20
CA ASP A 41 0.48 1.87 -20.87
C ASP A 41 1.11 0.84 -19.93
N LYS A 42 0.67 0.79 -18.66
CA LYS A 42 1.22 -0.14 -17.66
C LYS A 42 0.27 -1.31 -17.40
N TYR A 43 0.84 -2.50 -17.43
CA TYR A 43 0.15 -3.74 -17.03
C TYR A 43 -0.27 -3.68 -15.55
N LEU A 44 -1.28 -4.46 -15.17
CA LEU A 44 -1.76 -4.55 -13.79
C LEU A 44 -0.64 -4.96 -12.85
N ASN A 45 0.28 -5.83 -13.28
CA ASN A 45 1.46 -6.20 -12.47
C ASN A 45 2.30 -4.97 -12.09
N ASP A 46 2.59 -4.09 -13.05
CA ASP A 46 3.39 -2.89 -12.82
C ASP A 46 2.65 -1.91 -11.91
N ALA A 47 1.35 -1.72 -12.15
CA ALA A 47 0.50 -0.89 -11.31
C ALA A 47 0.46 -1.42 -9.86
N TRP A 48 0.30 -2.73 -9.69
CA TRP A 48 0.25 -3.41 -8.39
C TRP A 48 1.57 -3.34 -7.64
N ASN A 49 2.70 -3.53 -8.33
CA ASN A 49 4.03 -3.40 -7.73
C ASN A 49 4.30 -1.96 -7.31
N HIS A 50 3.99 -0.98 -8.15
CA HIS A 50 4.12 0.44 -7.81
C HIS A 50 3.28 0.80 -6.58
N PHE A 51 2.03 0.35 -6.52
CA PHE A 51 1.16 0.59 -5.36
C PHE A 51 1.74 -0.01 -4.07
N LYS A 52 2.22 -1.26 -4.09
CA LYS A 52 2.88 -1.87 -2.93
C LYS A 52 4.15 -1.12 -2.50
N ASP A 53 4.90 -0.57 -3.45
CA ASP A 53 6.09 0.23 -3.14
C ASP A 53 5.74 1.56 -2.48
N LEU A 54 4.62 2.18 -2.85
CA LEU A 54 4.09 3.36 -2.15
C LEU A 54 3.70 3.01 -0.71
N LEU A 55 3.01 1.87 -0.48
CA LEU A 55 2.67 1.40 0.86
C LEU A 55 3.92 1.15 1.73
N ARG A 56 4.98 0.54 1.16
CA ARG A 56 6.24 0.26 1.88
C ARG A 56 7.02 1.50 2.27
N LYS A 57 6.94 2.57 1.47
CA LYS A 57 7.57 3.86 1.79
C LYS A 57 6.95 4.54 3.01
N VAL A 58 5.72 4.17 3.37
CA VAL A 58 4.97 4.75 4.49
C VAL A 58 4.51 3.65 5.45
N PRO A 59 5.43 3.04 6.23
CA PRO A 59 5.09 1.90 7.09
C PRO A 59 4.00 2.21 8.14
N TYR A 60 3.81 3.49 8.48
CA TYR A 60 2.73 3.99 9.33
C TYR A 60 1.71 4.82 8.52
N HIS A 61 1.22 4.30 7.38
CA HIS A 61 0.26 5.03 6.53
C HIS A 61 -1.14 5.17 7.16
N GLY A 62 -1.48 4.39 8.18
CA GLY A 62 -2.79 4.44 8.84
C GLY A 62 -3.97 3.94 8.00
N LEU A 63 -3.77 3.70 6.70
CA LEU A 63 -4.76 3.07 5.81
C LEU A 63 -4.99 1.61 6.18
N ASP A 64 -6.22 1.25 6.52
CA ASP A 64 -6.61 -0.15 6.64
C ASP A 64 -6.63 -0.87 5.27
N LEU A 65 -6.69 -2.19 5.29
CA LEU A 65 -6.64 -3.02 4.08
C LEU A 65 -7.83 -2.73 3.14
N TRP A 66 -8.98 -2.36 3.68
CA TRP A 66 -10.17 -2.06 2.87
C TRP A 66 -9.96 -0.80 2.05
N LEU A 67 -9.45 0.25 2.68
CA LEU A 67 -9.13 1.51 2.00
C LEU A 67 -8.03 1.33 0.96
N GLN A 68 -7.01 0.50 1.24
CA GLN A 68 -5.98 0.17 0.25
C GLN A 68 -6.57 -0.50 -1.00
N VAL A 69 -7.48 -1.46 -0.82
CA VAL A 69 -8.17 -2.13 -1.95
C VAL A 69 -9.04 -1.14 -2.72
N GLN A 70 -9.78 -0.24 -2.04
CA GLN A 70 -10.60 0.76 -2.71
C GLN A 70 -9.76 1.74 -3.53
N ILE A 71 -8.68 2.29 -2.95
CA ILE A 71 -7.78 3.21 -3.65
C ILE A 71 -7.23 2.56 -4.91
N PHE A 72 -6.72 1.33 -4.80
CA PHE A 72 -6.19 0.62 -5.96
C PHE A 72 -7.26 0.42 -7.02
N TYR A 73 -8.41 -0.15 -6.65
CA TYR A 73 -9.50 -0.46 -7.57
C TYR A 73 -10.06 0.79 -8.27
N ASP A 74 -10.17 1.92 -7.56
CA ASP A 74 -10.77 3.14 -8.09
C ASP A 74 -9.87 3.88 -9.08
N HIS A 75 -8.56 3.64 -9.02
CA HIS A 75 -7.56 4.37 -9.80
C HIS A 75 -6.80 3.51 -10.82
N VAL A 76 -7.19 2.24 -10.98
CA VAL A 76 -6.82 1.43 -12.16
C VAL A 76 -7.73 1.77 -13.34
N ASP A 77 -7.27 1.47 -14.56
CA ASP A 77 -8.09 1.70 -15.75
C ASP A 77 -9.33 0.78 -15.79
N TYR A 78 -10.31 1.13 -16.63
CA TYR A 78 -11.57 0.40 -16.71
C TYR A 78 -11.41 -1.06 -17.16
N ALA A 79 -10.47 -1.35 -18.06
CA ALA A 79 -10.23 -2.72 -18.52
C ALA A 79 -9.68 -3.58 -17.38
N THR A 80 -8.78 -3.00 -16.59
CA THR A 80 -8.21 -3.59 -15.38
C THR A 80 -9.29 -3.83 -14.32
N GLN A 81 -10.20 -2.87 -14.09
CA GLN A 81 -11.35 -3.07 -13.18
C GLN A 81 -12.21 -4.25 -13.61
N MET A 82 -12.52 -4.37 -14.91
CA MET A 82 -13.31 -5.47 -15.45
C MET A 82 -12.61 -6.83 -15.28
N ALA A 83 -11.30 -6.89 -15.51
CA ALA A 83 -10.51 -8.10 -15.29
C ALA A 83 -10.51 -8.52 -13.81
N ILE A 84 -10.40 -7.56 -12.90
CA ILE A 84 -10.48 -7.80 -11.45
C ILE A 84 -11.87 -8.31 -11.04
N ASP A 85 -12.95 -7.68 -11.51
CA ASP A 85 -14.33 -8.12 -11.24
C ASP A 85 -14.59 -9.53 -11.80
N TYR A 86 -14.06 -9.84 -12.97
CA TYR A 86 -14.16 -11.18 -13.55
C TYR A 86 -13.43 -12.22 -12.69
N ALA A 87 -12.18 -11.94 -12.29
CA ALA A 87 -11.38 -12.81 -11.43
C ALA A 87 -11.98 -12.97 -10.02
N ALA A 88 -12.70 -11.97 -9.53
CA ALA A 88 -13.42 -12.03 -8.26
C ALA A 88 -14.74 -12.82 -8.34
N GLY A 89 -15.19 -13.22 -9.54
CA GLY A 89 -16.49 -13.87 -9.74
C GLY A 89 -17.68 -12.91 -9.57
N GLY A 90 -17.47 -11.61 -9.72
CA GLY A 90 -18.46 -10.56 -9.50
C GLY A 90 -17.82 -9.25 -9.03
N ARG A 91 -18.66 -8.25 -8.68
CA ARG A 91 -18.16 -6.93 -8.25
C ARG A 91 -17.22 -7.05 -7.04
N LEU A 92 -15.96 -6.66 -7.20
CA LEU A 92 -14.91 -6.73 -6.18
C LEU A 92 -15.34 -6.01 -4.89
N ARG A 93 -16.01 -4.86 -5.01
CA ARG A 93 -16.51 -4.08 -3.87
C ARG A 93 -17.51 -4.84 -2.97
N LYS A 94 -18.09 -5.96 -3.44
CA LYS A 94 -18.97 -6.83 -2.65
C LYS A 94 -18.23 -8.00 -1.98
N SER A 95 -16.95 -8.19 -2.30
CA SER A 95 -16.13 -9.26 -1.77
C SER A 95 -15.59 -8.91 -0.39
N ARG A 96 -15.26 -9.94 0.41
CA ARG A 96 -14.52 -9.75 1.66
C ARG A 96 -13.16 -9.14 1.35
N VAL A 97 -12.70 -8.19 2.16
CA VAL A 97 -11.47 -7.43 1.92
C VAL A 97 -10.24 -8.32 1.65
N GLY A 98 -10.05 -9.40 2.43
CA GLY A 98 -8.93 -10.33 2.21
C GLY A 98 -9.03 -11.10 0.90
N VAL A 99 -10.25 -11.44 0.47
CA VAL A 99 -10.47 -12.08 -0.84
C VAL A 99 -10.15 -11.08 -1.95
N ALA A 100 -10.63 -9.84 -1.85
CA ALA A 100 -10.36 -8.80 -2.85
C ALA A 100 -8.86 -8.51 -3.01
N TRP A 101 -8.13 -8.43 -1.89
CA TRP A 101 -6.68 -8.26 -1.91
C TRP A 101 -5.97 -9.42 -2.61
N GLU A 102 -6.30 -10.67 -2.26
CA GLU A 102 -5.70 -11.84 -2.89
C GLU A 102 -6.08 -11.97 -4.38
N THR A 103 -7.30 -11.60 -4.78
CA THR A 103 -7.71 -11.57 -6.18
C THR A 103 -6.82 -10.61 -7.00
N ILE A 104 -6.64 -9.38 -6.53
CA ILE A 104 -5.79 -8.39 -7.22
C ILE A 104 -4.34 -8.91 -7.29
N LYS A 105 -3.83 -9.42 -6.18
CA LYS A 105 -2.46 -9.95 -6.09
C LYS A 105 -2.23 -11.12 -7.05
N ASN A 106 -3.14 -12.08 -7.09
CA ASN A 106 -3.03 -13.25 -7.95
C ASN A 106 -3.14 -12.85 -9.42
N LEU A 107 -4.10 -11.99 -9.78
CA LEU A 107 -4.26 -11.52 -11.15
C LEU A 107 -3.03 -10.77 -11.66
N ALA A 108 -2.46 -9.91 -10.82
CA ALA A 108 -1.20 -9.22 -11.10
C ALA A 108 -0.01 -10.18 -11.30
N GLN A 109 0.00 -11.34 -10.65
CA GLN A 109 1.04 -12.35 -10.84
C GLN A 109 0.85 -13.12 -12.16
N TYR A 110 -0.39 -13.43 -12.55
CA TYR A 110 -0.68 -14.16 -13.77
C TYR A 110 -0.45 -13.34 -15.05
N GLU A 111 -0.63 -12.02 -15.04
CA GLU A 111 -0.31 -11.18 -16.20
C GLU A 111 1.17 -11.27 -16.62
N VAL A 112 2.08 -11.61 -15.71
CA VAL A 112 3.52 -11.79 -15.99
C VAL A 112 3.79 -13.06 -16.81
N GLU A 113 2.94 -14.07 -16.70
CA GLU A 113 3.15 -15.39 -17.31
C GLU A 113 2.48 -15.53 -18.68
N GLY A 114 1.66 -14.55 -19.10
CA GLY A 114 0.88 -14.59 -20.33
C GLY A 114 1.57 -14.09 -21.60
N TRP A 115 2.83 -13.63 -21.52
CA TRP A 115 3.62 -13.15 -22.67
C TRP A 115 5.07 -13.64 -22.58
N ASN A 116 5.25 -14.96 -22.61
CA ASN A 116 6.50 -15.59 -23.00
C ASN A 116 6.19 -16.63 -24.08
N ASP A 117 5.79 -16.14 -25.26
CA ASP A 117 5.81 -16.87 -26.53
C ASP A 117 6.57 -16.01 -27.57
#